data_AF-A0A1W1WTW0-F1
#
_entry.id   AF-A0A1W1WTW0-F1
#
_cell.length_a   1.000
_cell.length_b   1.000
_cell.length_c   1.000
_cell.angle_alpha   90.00
_cell.angle_beta   90.00
_cell.angle_gamma   90.00
#
_symmetry.space_group_name_H-M   'P 1'
#
loop_
_entity.id
_entity.type
_entity.pdbx_description
1 polymer ?
#
loop_
_entity_poly.entity_id
_entity_poly.type
_entity_poly.pdbx_seq_one_letter_code
_entity_poly.pdbx_strand_id
1 'polypeptide(L)'
;MHCYLLYDKNIKHEIIKKYSLLIYEHLHKHPIKKEFHDKIVDFPPSSIIFLLAGDNEIKAWLHYAKAKNFTIYIIPYASNPLTQKYFNLPPSLEELFSLTTKQHYFTYCNEKLLFSSAVIGDKKWITNQNIFLSFLKNFYNIRLFKTNIELKSQKFITASLLIEAGDARYIKEKREAFLTDTQTGCKKVAAVLYAPTSIIEALKLRYFLVKKDQKFLPKGIGTLVTDSIKLNAEKELTLICDNEAPITSKNVILKIVPTNLQIVSGTKPCPKEEKETIRVDRLPRDEEFINFYTKRTLPFLPIAPEEAFADLFKKIKDNAKISIEYTVLLLISVLMATFGLFQNSSPTIIGAMILAPLMAPVISLAMGIIRFDETLVKNSFKTVFISTLLALLLALGFTNLFPIEHMTQQMAIRTNPTLLDLGVAILAGLAAAYGYANSKVGESLAGVAIAVALVPPLCVAGIGLGWENIDVFYKAFLLYLANIIGIVFAAGIMFYLLGYASKRYASAALAIKLMLLISIFFPLYVATQTVLKEERIYEQIKYLKFKDVTLQLDNIQYHKGGATLFISVLSNKELNIKAKETILHRIKKKFPHEKLIISFKQVL
;
A
#
# COMPACT_ATOMS: atom_id res chain seq x y z
N MET A 1 7.06 -63.98 -10.12
CA MET A 1 6.49 -62.60 -10.10
C MET A 1 5.20 -62.60 -10.89
N HIS A 2 4.08 -62.30 -10.23
CA HIS A 2 2.79 -62.17 -10.90
C HIS A 2 2.63 -60.75 -11.43
N CYS A 3 2.10 -60.62 -12.65
CA CYS A 3 1.90 -59.35 -13.33
C CYS A 3 0.41 -59.11 -13.57
N TYR A 4 -0.09 -57.96 -13.14
CA TYR A 4 -1.50 -57.60 -13.21
C TYR A 4 -1.69 -56.28 -13.92
N LEU A 5 -2.71 -56.21 -14.79
CA LEU A 5 -3.20 -54.95 -15.36
C LEU A 5 -4.57 -54.65 -14.75
N LEU A 6 -4.61 -53.62 -13.92
CA LEU A 6 -5.82 -53.09 -13.32
C LEU A 6 -6.32 -51.91 -14.13
N TYR A 7 -7.60 -51.95 -14.51
CA TYR A 7 -8.20 -50.90 -15.32
C TYR A 7 -9.61 -50.54 -14.85
N ASP A 8 -10.04 -49.33 -15.19
CA ASP A 8 -11.41 -48.87 -14.94
C ASP A 8 -12.43 -49.48 -15.91
N LYS A 9 -13.64 -49.77 -15.42
CA LYS A 9 -14.75 -50.37 -16.17
C LYS A 9 -15.13 -49.54 -17.41
N ASN A 10 -14.92 -48.23 -17.34
CA ASN A 10 -15.28 -47.29 -18.40
C ASN A 10 -14.25 -47.23 -19.54
N ILE A 11 -13.13 -47.94 -19.43
CA ILE A 11 -12.09 -47.94 -20.46
C ILE A 11 -12.45 -48.91 -21.59
N LYS A 12 -12.41 -48.42 -22.82
CA LYS A 12 -12.71 -49.22 -24.02
C LYS A 12 -11.78 -50.44 -24.11
N HIS A 13 -12.35 -51.58 -24.50
CA HIS A 13 -11.63 -52.85 -24.60
C HIS A 13 -10.40 -52.79 -25.53
N GLU A 14 -10.46 -52.00 -26.60
CA GLU A 14 -9.34 -51.78 -27.53
C GLU A 14 -8.12 -51.17 -26.84
N ILE A 15 -8.34 -50.21 -25.94
CA ILE A 15 -7.29 -49.53 -25.19
C ILE A 15 -6.61 -50.51 -24.22
N ILE A 16 -7.42 -51.33 -23.53
CA ILE A 16 -6.93 -52.39 -22.63
C ILE A 16 -6.09 -53.40 -23.40
N LYS A 17 -6.55 -53.81 -24.60
CA LYS A 17 -5.80 -54.72 -25.48
C LYS A 17 -4.47 -54.12 -25.90
N LYS A 18 -4.46 -52.86 -26.36
CA LYS A 18 -3.25 -52.12 -26.75
C LYS A 18 -2.20 -52.10 -25.64
N TYR A 19 -2.57 -51.62 -24.44
CA TYR A 19 -1.61 -51.56 -23.33
C TYR A 19 -1.17 -52.93 -22.86
N SER A 20 -2.05 -53.94 -22.87
CA SER A 20 -1.66 -55.31 -22.51
C SER A 20 -0.61 -55.91 -23.45
N LEU A 21 -0.65 -55.57 -24.75
CA LEU A 21 0.32 -56.02 -25.74
C LEU A 21 1.68 -55.34 -25.51
N LEU A 22 1.69 -54.03 -25.30
CA LEU A 22 2.92 -53.26 -25.04
C LEU A 22 3.62 -53.71 -23.75
N ILE A 23 2.86 -53.99 -22.69
CA ILE A 23 3.42 -54.53 -21.44
C ILE A 23 4.03 -55.91 -21.66
N TYR A 24 3.39 -56.75 -22.49
CA TYR A 24 3.89 -58.07 -22.83
C TYR A 24 5.20 -58.00 -23.61
N GLU A 25 5.28 -57.14 -24.63
CA GLU A 25 6.50 -56.91 -25.42
C GLU A 25 7.67 -56.47 -24.54
N HIS A 26 7.42 -55.66 -23.52
CA HIS A 26 8.46 -55.21 -22.60
C HIS A 26 8.91 -56.28 -21.58
N LEU A 27 7.97 -57.00 -20.96
CA LEU A 27 8.28 -57.93 -19.86
C LEU A 27 8.59 -59.35 -20.32
N HIS A 28 8.30 -59.71 -21.58
CA HIS A 28 8.38 -61.08 -22.14
C HIS A 28 7.76 -62.15 -21.21
N LYS A 29 6.72 -61.80 -20.46
CA LYS A 29 6.10 -62.67 -19.44
C LYS A 29 4.62 -62.90 -19.72
N HIS A 30 4.24 -64.18 -19.78
CA HIS A 30 2.86 -64.64 -19.81
C HIS A 30 2.51 -65.42 -18.52
N PRO A 31 1.26 -65.36 -18.00
CA PRO A 31 0.16 -64.48 -18.39
C PRO A 31 0.03 -63.19 -17.54
N ILE A 32 -0.31 -62.05 -18.17
CA ILE A 32 -0.76 -60.84 -17.48
C ILE A 32 -2.24 -61.01 -17.12
N LYS A 33 -2.56 -61.06 -15.82
CA LYS A 33 -3.95 -61.15 -15.35
C LYS A 33 -4.60 -59.76 -15.46
N LYS A 34 -5.77 -59.71 -16.11
CA LYS A 34 -6.57 -58.50 -16.32
C LYS A 34 -7.68 -58.48 -15.29
N GLU A 35 -7.68 -57.48 -14.42
CA GLU A 35 -8.68 -57.36 -13.36
C GLU A 35 -9.22 -55.94 -13.27
N PHE A 36 -10.46 -55.79 -12.80
CA PHE A 36 -11.03 -54.48 -12.52
C PHE A 36 -10.37 -53.91 -11.26
N HIS A 37 -10.09 -52.61 -11.25
CA HIS A 37 -9.48 -51.94 -10.09
C HIS A 37 -10.30 -52.06 -8.80
N ASP A 38 -11.63 -52.16 -8.91
CA ASP A 38 -12.58 -52.33 -7.78
C ASP A 38 -12.44 -53.69 -7.05
N LYS A 39 -11.84 -54.71 -7.69
CA LYS A 39 -11.63 -55.99 -7.03
C LYS A 39 -10.44 -55.86 -6.10
N ILE A 40 -10.75 -55.72 -4.81
CA ILE A 40 -9.80 -55.85 -3.71
C ILE A 40 -9.34 -57.31 -3.65
N VAL A 41 -8.40 -57.66 -4.53
CA VAL A 41 -7.76 -58.98 -4.54
C VAL A 41 -6.49 -58.87 -3.68
N ASP A 42 -6.32 -59.79 -2.73
CA ASP A 42 -5.05 -59.95 -2.03
C ASP A 42 -4.03 -60.50 -3.03
N PHE A 43 -3.38 -59.59 -3.76
CA PHE A 43 -2.31 -59.94 -4.69
C PHE A 43 -1.11 -60.51 -3.89
N PRO A 44 -0.41 -61.52 -4.43
CA PRO A 44 0.80 -62.05 -3.79
C PRO A 44 1.83 -60.94 -3.56
N PRO A 45 2.58 -60.97 -2.44
CA PRO A 45 3.63 -59.98 -2.17
C PRO A 45 4.65 -59.92 -3.33
N SER A 46 5.18 -58.73 -3.61
CA SER A 46 6.12 -58.46 -4.71
C SER A 46 5.54 -58.67 -6.13
N SER A 47 4.21 -58.56 -6.28
CA SER A 47 3.56 -58.48 -7.59
C SER A 47 3.86 -57.16 -8.30
N ILE A 48 3.89 -57.22 -9.64
CA ILE A 48 3.99 -56.05 -10.52
C ILE A 48 2.58 -55.67 -10.97
N ILE A 49 2.18 -54.43 -10.71
CA ILE A 49 0.82 -53.95 -10.93
C ILE A 49 0.85 -52.74 -11.86
N PHE A 50 0.15 -52.85 -12.98
CA PHE A 50 -0.08 -51.78 -13.94
C PHE A 50 -1.44 -51.16 -13.68
N LEU A 51 -1.48 -49.85 -13.41
CA LEU A 51 -2.70 -49.10 -13.13
C LEU A 51 -3.08 -48.24 -14.33
N LEU A 52 -4.23 -48.53 -14.94
CA LEU A 52 -4.84 -47.74 -16.01
C LEU A 52 -6.23 -47.26 -15.56
N ALA A 53 -6.27 -46.16 -14.81
CA ALA A 53 -7.51 -45.59 -14.31
C ALA A 53 -7.41 -44.06 -14.19
N GLY A 54 -8.51 -43.40 -13.83
CA GLY A 54 -8.54 -41.97 -13.56
C GLY A 54 -7.86 -41.59 -12.24
N ASP A 55 -7.68 -40.28 -12.02
CA ASP A 55 -7.00 -39.76 -10.82
C ASP A 55 -7.64 -40.23 -9.51
N ASN A 56 -8.97 -40.32 -9.44
CA ASN A 56 -9.67 -40.66 -8.20
C ASN A 56 -9.57 -42.15 -7.87
N GLU A 57 -9.70 -43.00 -8.89
CA GLU A 57 -9.60 -44.45 -8.77
C GLU A 57 -8.17 -44.84 -8.37
N ILE A 58 -7.15 -44.22 -8.99
CA ILE A 58 -5.74 -44.42 -8.62
C ILE A 58 -5.51 -44.03 -7.16
N LYS A 59 -6.06 -42.90 -6.70
CA LYS A 59 -5.92 -42.48 -5.29
C LYS A 59 -6.55 -43.48 -4.33
N ALA A 60 -7.76 -43.96 -4.63
CA ALA A 60 -8.44 -44.95 -3.79
C ALA A 60 -7.63 -46.24 -3.70
N TRP A 61 -7.12 -46.71 -4.84
CA TRP A 61 -6.32 -47.93 -4.90
C TRP A 61 -4.98 -47.79 -4.15
N LEU A 62 -4.27 -46.67 -4.33
CA LEU A 62 -3.03 -46.39 -3.61
C LEU A 62 -3.25 -46.23 -2.09
N HIS A 63 -4.39 -45.68 -1.67
CA HIS A 63 -4.74 -45.62 -0.25
C HIS A 63 -4.86 -47.03 0.35
N TYR A 64 -5.49 -47.96 -0.37
CA TYR A 64 -5.62 -49.35 0.06
C TYR A 64 -4.27 -50.08 0.04
N ALA A 65 -3.49 -49.92 -1.03
CA ALA A 65 -2.25 -50.66 -1.24
C ALA A 65 -1.05 -50.14 -0.42
N LYS A 66 -1.14 -48.99 0.26
CA LYS A 66 -0.02 -48.28 0.91
C LYS A 66 0.89 -49.13 1.82
N ALA A 67 0.31 -50.14 2.50
CA ALA A 67 1.03 -51.01 3.44
C ALA A 67 1.60 -52.27 2.78
N LYS A 68 1.16 -52.59 1.55
CA LYS A 68 1.59 -53.77 0.79
C LYS A 68 2.94 -53.50 0.11
N ASN A 69 3.66 -54.56 -0.23
CA ASN A 69 4.97 -54.47 -0.90
C ASN A 69 4.81 -54.82 -2.39
N PHE A 70 4.31 -53.88 -3.18
CA PHE A 70 4.06 -54.03 -4.61
C PHE A 70 4.92 -53.07 -5.44
N THR A 71 5.26 -53.50 -6.66
CA THR A 71 5.85 -52.63 -7.67
C THR A 71 4.75 -52.12 -8.58
N ILE A 72 4.60 -50.79 -8.67
CA ILE A 72 3.48 -50.15 -9.37
C ILE A 72 3.98 -49.36 -10.57
N TYR A 73 3.38 -49.63 -11.72
CA TYR A 73 3.49 -48.86 -12.95
C TYR A 73 2.16 -48.13 -13.18
N ILE A 74 2.19 -46.81 -13.17
CA ILE A 74 1.00 -46.01 -13.47
C ILE A 74 1.04 -45.65 -14.95
N ILE A 75 0.01 -46.01 -15.71
CA ILE A 75 -0.06 -45.74 -17.14
C ILE A 75 -0.60 -44.32 -17.37
N PRO A 76 0.16 -43.44 -18.06
CA PRO A 76 -0.30 -42.12 -18.45
C PRO A 76 -1.55 -42.22 -19.34
N TYR A 77 -2.62 -41.54 -18.95
CA TYR A 77 -3.89 -41.56 -19.68
C TYR A 77 -4.64 -40.22 -19.53
N ALA A 78 -5.50 -39.88 -20.49
CA ALA A 78 -6.17 -38.57 -20.52
C ALA A 78 -6.99 -38.25 -19.25
N SER A 79 -7.46 -39.27 -18.52
CA SER A 79 -8.23 -39.09 -17.29
C SER A 79 -7.40 -39.05 -16.00
N ASN A 80 -6.06 -39.11 -16.05
CA ASN A 80 -5.19 -39.03 -14.86
C ASN A 80 -4.09 -37.94 -14.88
N PRO A 81 -4.40 -36.70 -15.28
CA PRO A 81 -3.40 -35.63 -15.39
C PRO A 81 -2.76 -35.23 -14.04
N LEU A 82 -3.49 -35.32 -12.91
CA LEU A 82 -2.91 -34.99 -11.59
C LEU A 82 -1.87 -36.04 -11.19
N THR A 83 -2.16 -37.30 -11.44
CA THR A 83 -1.27 -38.42 -11.15
C THR A 83 0.00 -38.34 -11.98
N GLN A 84 -0.13 -38.07 -13.29
CA GLN A 84 1.00 -37.86 -14.18
C GLN A 84 1.91 -36.74 -13.66
N LYS A 85 1.33 -35.60 -13.25
CA LYS A 85 2.10 -34.49 -12.70
C LYS A 85 2.77 -34.84 -11.36
N TYR A 86 2.05 -35.47 -10.44
CA TYR A 86 2.56 -35.79 -9.10
C TYR A 86 3.76 -36.75 -9.14
N PHE A 87 3.70 -37.78 -9.98
CA PHE A 87 4.78 -38.76 -10.14
C PHE A 87 5.78 -38.40 -11.25
N ASN A 88 5.63 -37.23 -11.90
CA ASN A 88 6.43 -36.79 -13.04
C ASN A 88 6.54 -37.90 -14.11
N LEU A 89 5.40 -38.41 -14.55
CA LEU A 89 5.33 -39.51 -15.52
C LEU A 89 5.53 -38.98 -16.94
N PRO A 90 6.31 -39.67 -17.79
CA PRO A 90 6.44 -39.33 -19.19
C PRO A 90 5.11 -39.61 -19.93
N PRO A 91 4.88 -39.00 -21.10
CA PRO A 91 3.65 -39.20 -21.87
C PRO A 91 3.58 -40.59 -22.54
N SER A 92 4.72 -41.25 -22.77
CA SER A 92 4.81 -42.54 -23.45
C SER A 92 5.07 -43.69 -22.47
N LEU A 93 4.52 -44.88 -22.77
CA LEU A 93 4.72 -46.08 -21.96
C LEU A 93 6.17 -46.61 -22.05
N GLU A 94 6.81 -46.45 -23.21
CA GLU A 94 8.21 -46.87 -23.42
C GLU A 94 9.17 -46.09 -22.54
N GLU A 95 9.00 -44.76 -22.45
CA GLU A 95 9.77 -43.93 -21.53
C GLU A 95 9.47 -44.29 -20.07
N LEU A 96 8.23 -44.65 -19.73
CA LEU A 96 7.88 -45.08 -18.38
C LEU A 96 8.70 -46.29 -17.94
N PHE A 97 8.97 -47.23 -18.86
CA PHE A 97 9.79 -48.41 -18.57
C PHE A 97 11.27 -48.10 -18.33
N SER A 98 11.78 -46.99 -18.86
CA SER A 98 13.15 -46.54 -18.59
C SER A 98 13.36 -45.99 -17.18
N LEU A 99 12.27 -45.70 -16.46
CA LEU A 99 12.32 -45.11 -15.13
C LEU A 99 12.57 -46.17 -14.04
N THR A 100 13.16 -45.70 -12.95
CA THR A 100 13.44 -46.53 -11.77
C THR A 100 12.29 -46.52 -10.77
N THR A 101 12.11 -47.61 -10.04
CA THR A 101 11.23 -47.67 -8.87
C THR A 101 11.76 -46.80 -7.74
N LYS A 102 10.85 -46.07 -7.07
CA LYS A 102 11.18 -45.23 -5.92
C LYS A 102 10.13 -45.40 -4.83
N GLN A 103 10.57 -45.35 -3.58
CA GLN A 103 9.67 -45.27 -2.44
C GLN A 103 9.06 -43.87 -2.35
N HIS A 104 7.75 -43.81 -2.08
CA HIS A 104 7.01 -42.55 -2.01
C HIS A 104 6.40 -42.33 -0.63
N TYR A 105 6.26 -41.05 -0.32
CA TYR A 105 5.48 -40.57 0.81
C TYR A 105 4.18 -39.97 0.28
N PHE A 106 3.09 -40.28 0.97
CA PHE A 106 1.76 -39.84 0.59
C PHE A 106 1.27 -38.77 1.54
N THR A 107 0.88 -37.63 0.97
CA THR A 107 0.25 -36.55 1.72
C THR A 107 -1.25 -36.81 1.79
N TYR A 108 -1.76 -36.88 3.01
CA TYR A 108 -3.20 -36.99 3.27
C TYR A 108 -3.72 -35.67 3.78
N CYS A 109 -4.89 -35.26 3.28
CA CYS A 109 -5.72 -34.22 3.87
C CYS A 109 -6.94 -34.90 4.50
N ASN A 110 -6.99 -34.89 5.83
CA ASN A 110 -7.83 -35.75 6.66
C ASN A 110 -7.59 -37.23 6.31
N GLU A 111 -8.52 -37.87 5.62
CA GLU A 111 -8.41 -39.28 5.18
C GLU A 111 -8.19 -39.42 3.67
N LYS A 112 -8.20 -38.30 2.94
CA LYS A 112 -8.13 -38.29 1.48
C LYS A 112 -6.69 -38.09 1.00
N LEU A 113 -6.26 -38.94 0.07
CA LEU A 113 -4.95 -38.81 -0.57
C LEU A 113 -4.94 -37.57 -1.47
N LEU A 114 -3.88 -36.77 -1.37
CA LEU A 114 -3.74 -35.50 -2.07
C LEU A 114 -2.59 -35.56 -3.08
N PHE A 115 -2.85 -35.25 -4.35
CA PHE A 115 -1.83 -35.17 -5.41
C PHE A 115 -1.45 -33.75 -5.80
N SER A 116 -2.22 -32.75 -5.36
CA SER A 116 -1.93 -31.35 -5.64
C SER A 116 -1.95 -30.53 -4.35
N SER A 117 -3.01 -29.78 -4.08
CA SER A 117 -3.15 -28.88 -2.96
C SER A 117 -4.55 -28.93 -2.36
N ALA A 118 -4.62 -28.87 -1.04
CA ALA A 118 -5.79 -28.52 -0.27
C ALA A 118 -5.84 -26.99 -0.11
N VAL A 119 -6.94 -26.39 -0.52
CA VAL A 119 -7.20 -24.95 -0.36
C VAL A 119 -8.27 -24.77 0.71
N ILE A 120 -7.93 -24.07 1.79
CA ILE A 120 -8.81 -23.77 2.91
C ILE A 120 -9.15 -22.28 2.91
N GLY A 121 -10.43 -21.94 2.86
CA GLY A 121 -10.93 -20.56 2.80
C GLY A 121 -11.60 -20.21 1.47
N ASP A 122 -11.72 -18.91 1.18
CA ASP A 122 -12.43 -18.45 -0.02
C ASP A 122 -11.56 -18.52 -1.29
N LYS A 123 -11.66 -19.66 -1.99
CA LYS A 123 -10.96 -19.92 -3.25
C LYS A 123 -11.33 -18.94 -4.39
N LYS A 124 -12.46 -18.22 -4.30
CA LYS A 124 -12.86 -17.22 -5.31
C LYS A 124 -11.80 -16.13 -5.48
N TRP A 125 -11.03 -15.88 -4.43
CA TRP A 125 -9.98 -14.87 -4.41
C TRP A 125 -8.77 -15.22 -5.30
N ILE A 126 -8.39 -16.49 -5.43
CA ILE A 126 -7.21 -16.93 -6.23
C ILE A 126 -7.57 -17.31 -7.67
N THR A 127 -8.73 -17.91 -7.90
CA THR A 127 -8.93 -18.72 -9.12
C THR A 127 -9.42 -17.92 -10.33
N ASN A 128 -9.94 -16.72 -10.10
CA ASN A 128 -10.76 -16.07 -11.12
C ASN A 128 -9.93 -15.06 -11.94
N GLN A 129 -9.61 -15.45 -13.19
CA GLN A 129 -8.64 -14.79 -14.08
C GLN A 129 -9.16 -13.47 -14.71
N ASN A 130 -10.47 -13.32 -14.92
CA ASN A 130 -11.06 -12.18 -15.66
C ASN A 130 -11.49 -11.01 -14.76
N ILE A 131 -10.62 -10.49 -13.89
CA ILE A 131 -11.12 -9.66 -12.77
C ILE A 131 -10.18 -8.52 -12.36
N PHE A 132 -10.28 -7.40 -13.09
CA PHE A 132 -10.10 -6.07 -12.50
C PHE A 132 -11.47 -5.45 -12.15
N LEU A 133 -12.50 -5.66 -12.98
CA LEU A 133 -13.83 -5.07 -12.80
C LEU A 133 -14.70 -5.72 -11.71
N SER A 134 -14.69 -7.05 -11.56
CA SER A 134 -15.47 -7.70 -10.49
C SER A 134 -14.76 -7.62 -9.11
N PHE A 135 -13.46 -7.29 -9.13
CA PHE A 135 -12.63 -7.09 -7.94
C PHE A 135 -13.10 -5.84 -7.20
N LEU A 136 -13.33 -4.75 -7.94
CA LEU A 136 -13.87 -3.50 -7.38
C LEU A 136 -15.29 -3.66 -6.81
N LYS A 137 -16.06 -4.66 -7.26
CA LYS A 137 -17.42 -4.90 -6.75
C LYS A 137 -17.44 -5.72 -5.46
N ASN A 138 -16.46 -6.59 -5.23
CA ASN A 138 -16.48 -7.57 -4.12
C ASN A 138 -15.43 -7.33 -3.02
N PHE A 139 -14.54 -6.32 -3.12
CA PHE A 139 -13.50 -6.10 -2.11
C PHE A 139 -14.02 -5.70 -0.72
N TYR A 140 -15.23 -5.13 -0.65
CA TYR A 140 -15.83 -4.69 0.60
C TYR A 140 -16.17 -5.83 1.56
N ASN A 141 -16.14 -7.10 1.14
CA ASN A 141 -16.51 -8.24 1.99
C ASN A 141 -15.37 -9.23 2.27
N ILE A 142 -14.12 -8.86 2.01
CA ILE A 142 -12.96 -9.70 2.34
C ILE A 142 -12.77 -9.72 3.86
N ARG A 143 -12.81 -10.91 4.47
CA ARG A 143 -12.61 -11.14 5.90
C ARG A 143 -11.59 -12.23 6.12
N LEU A 144 -10.73 -12.06 7.11
CA LEU A 144 -9.84 -13.13 7.54
C LEU A 144 -10.63 -14.09 8.45
N PHE A 145 -10.36 -15.38 8.37
CA PHE A 145 -10.83 -16.36 9.33
C PHE A 145 -9.73 -16.63 10.37
N LYS A 146 -10.15 -16.91 11.60
CA LYS A 146 -9.25 -17.30 12.70
C LYS A 146 -8.98 -18.80 12.62
N THR A 147 -7.72 -19.19 12.75
CA THR A 147 -7.30 -20.60 12.82
C THR A 147 -6.25 -20.80 13.90
N ASN A 148 -6.44 -21.87 14.67
CA ASN A 148 -5.40 -22.43 15.52
C ASN A 148 -4.61 -23.45 14.69
N ILE A 149 -3.30 -23.25 14.61
CA ILE A 149 -2.38 -24.08 13.85
C ILE A 149 -1.51 -24.84 14.83
N GLU A 150 -1.63 -26.16 14.78
CA GLU A 150 -0.86 -27.11 15.57
C GLU A 150 0.14 -27.81 14.64
N LEU A 151 1.42 -27.54 14.89
CA LEU A 151 2.56 -28.22 14.28
C LEU A 151 3.17 -29.16 15.33
N LYS A 152 4.08 -30.04 14.90
CA LYS A 152 4.79 -30.93 15.83
C LYS A 152 5.67 -30.16 16.82
N SER A 153 6.26 -29.05 16.38
CA SER A 153 7.20 -28.23 17.15
C SER A 153 6.53 -27.12 17.97
N GLN A 154 5.47 -26.51 17.45
CA GLN A 154 4.81 -25.37 18.10
C GLN A 154 3.33 -25.24 17.74
N LYS A 155 2.60 -24.48 18.56
CA LYS A 155 1.20 -24.10 18.32
C LYS A 155 1.08 -22.59 18.32
N PHE A 156 0.28 -22.05 17.41
CA PHE A 156 -0.01 -20.62 17.38
C PHE A 156 -1.37 -20.35 16.74
N ILE A 157 -1.93 -19.19 17.07
CA ILE A 157 -3.19 -18.72 16.50
C ILE A 157 -2.86 -17.62 15.49
N THR A 158 -3.56 -17.64 14.36
CA THR A 158 -3.42 -16.60 13.33
C THR A 158 -4.76 -16.30 12.68
N ALA A 159 -4.83 -15.17 11.99
CA ALA A 159 -5.88 -14.91 11.00
C ALA A 159 -5.34 -15.15 9.59
N SER A 160 -6.16 -15.67 8.69
CA SER A 160 -5.81 -15.88 7.27
C SER A 160 -7.02 -15.72 6.38
N LEU A 161 -6.82 -15.23 5.16
CA LEU A 161 -7.84 -15.18 4.13
C LEU A 161 -7.96 -16.52 3.42
N LEU A 162 -6.81 -17.17 3.23
CA LEU A 162 -6.68 -18.42 2.53
C LEU A 162 -5.43 -19.16 3.00
N ILE A 163 -5.51 -20.48 3.07
CA ILE A 163 -4.38 -21.37 3.30
C ILE A 163 -4.33 -22.36 2.13
N GLU A 164 -3.17 -22.49 1.51
CA GLU A 164 -2.92 -23.46 0.44
C GLU A 164 -1.83 -24.43 0.91
N ALA A 165 -2.17 -25.70 1.08
CA ALA A 165 -1.30 -26.70 1.68
C ALA A 165 -1.30 -28.03 0.89
N GLY A 166 -0.22 -28.80 0.96
CA GLY A 166 -0.13 -30.09 0.27
C GLY A 166 1.28 -30.68 0.31
N ASP A 167 1.56 -31.61 -0.61
CA ASP A 167 2.91 -32.15 -0.79
C ASP A 167 3.88 -31.00 -1.09
N ALA A 168 4.97 -30.92 -0.33
CA ALA A 168 5.86 -29.78 -0.43
C ALA A 168 6.53 -29.64 -1.81
N ARG A 169 6.69 -30.73 -2.58
CA ARG A 169 7.15 -30.66 -3.98
C ARG A 169 6.16 -29.88 -4.84
N TYR A 170 4.88 -30.24 -4.76
CA TYR A 170 3.84 -29.61 -5.57
C TYR A 170 3.65 -28.14 -5.20
N ILE A 171 3.59 -27.83 -3.90
CA ILE A 171 3.42 -26.45 -3.44
C ILE A 171 4.64 -25.60 -3.82
N LYS A 172 5.87 -26.15 -3.70
CA LYS A 172 7.08 -25.46 -4.12
C LYS A 172 7.08 -25.15 -5.62
N GLU A 173 6.72 -26.10 -6.47
CA GLU A 173 6.61 -25.87 -7.92
C GLU A 173 5.58 -24.77 -8.24
N LYS A 174 4.46 -24.76 -7.52
CA LYS A 174 3.37 -23.78 -7.72
C LYS A 174 3.68 -22.41 -7.13
N ARG A 175 4.52 -22.34 -6.09
CA ARG A 175 4.77 -21.16 -5.23
C ARG A 175 6.25 -20.97 -4.90
N GLU A 176 7.10 -21.13 -5.90
CA GLU A 176 8.56 -21.12 -5.74
C GLU A 176 9.08 -19.89 -4.97
N ALA A 177 8.55 -18.71 -5.29
CA ALA A 177 8.96 -17.45 -4.65
C ALA A 177 8.72 -17.40 -3.12
N PHE A 178 7.85 -18.26 -2.57
CA PHE A 178 7.59 -18.33 -1.13
C PHE A 178 8.37 -19.47 -0.43
N LEU A 179 8.90 -20.42 -1.21
CA LEU A 179 9.51 -21.66 -0.74
C LEU A 179 10.91 -21.85 -1.35
N THR A 180 11.75 -20.82 -1.27
CA THR A 180 13.11 -20.81 -1.84
C THR A 180 14.05 -21.80 -1.14
N ASP A 181 13.86 -22.03 0.16
CA ASP A 181 14.80 -22.78 0.99
C ASP A 181 14.47 -24.28 1.15
N THR A 182 13.37 -24.75 0.56
CA THR A 182 13.06 -26.19 0.56
C THR A 182 13.91 -26.91 -0.46
N GLN A 183 14.60 -27.98 -0.08
CA GLN A 183 15.38 -28.78 -1.03
C GLN A 183 14.46 -29.51 -2.02
N THR A 184 13.78 -30.55 -1.55
CA THR A 184 12.89 -31.38 -2.38
C THR A 184 11.45 -31.30 -1.92
N GLY A 185 11.17 -31.26 -0.62
CA GLY A 185 9.85 -31.37 -0.04
C GLY A 185 9.29 -32.81 0.00
N CYS A 186 10.08 -33.83 -0.35
CA CYS A 186 9.55 -35.18 -0.51
C CYS A 186 9.00 -35.80 0.78
N LYS A 187 9.56 -35.44 1.95
CA LYS A 187 9.12 -35.97 3.26
C LYS A 187 8.33 -34.95 4.07
N LYS A 188 7.89 -33.86 3.46
CA LYS A 188 7.25 -32.74 4.16
C LYS A 188 5.95 -32.33 3.49
N VAL A 189 5.05 -31.83 4.31
CA VAL A 189 3.89 -31.02 3.90
C VAL A 189 4.33 -29.56 3.90
N ALA A 190 3.97 -28.81 2.85
CA ALA A 190 4.12 -27.37 2.83
C ALA A 190 2.76 -26.67 2.88
N ALA A 191 2.71 -25.49 3.50
CA ALA A 191 1.58 -24.59 3.45
C ALA A 191 2.01 -23.14 3.24
N VAL A 192 1.22 -22.42 2.45
CA VAL A 192 1.32 -20.97 2.27
C VAL A 192 0.04 -20.34 2.81
N LEU A 193 0.20 -19.43 3.77
CA LEU A 193 -0.87 -18.70 4.42
C LEU A 193 -0.90 -17.28 3.89
N TYR A 194 -2.08 -16.86 3.41
CA TYR A 194 -2.30 -15.52 2.87
C TYR A 194 -3.14 -14.74 3.88
N ALA A 195 -2.57 -13.72 4.50
CA ALA A 195 -3.19 -12.87 5.52
C ALA A 195 -2.93 -11.38 5.22
N PRO A 196 -3.47 -10.84 4.10
CA PRO A 196 -3.34 -9.41 3.83
C PRO A 196 -4.03 -8.61 4.93
N THR A 197 -3.35 -7.57 5.42
CA THR A 197 -3.83 -6.67 6.48
C THR A 197 -4.58 -5.45 5.92
N SER A 198 -4.63 -5.30 4.60
CA SER A 198 -5.34 -4.24 3.90
C SER A 198 -5.75 -4.62 2.47
N ILE A 199 -6.69 -3.87 1.90
CA ILE A 199 -7.13 -4.03 0.51
C ILE A 199 -5.97 -3.80 -0.47
N ILE A 200 -5.12 -2.80 -0.22
CA ILE A 200 -3.94 -2.51 -1.06
C ILE A 200 -2.96 -3.69 -1.03
N GLU A 201 -2.75 -4.30 0.13
CA GLU A 201 -1.88 -5.46 0.26
C GLU A 201 -2.46 -6.70 -0.44
N ALA A 202 -3.77 -6.92 -0.32
CA ALA A 202 -4.46 -7.98 -1.06
C ALA A 202 -4.33 -7.78 -2.58
N LEU A 203 -4.45 -6.55 -3.07
CA LEU A 203 -4.22 -6.19 -4.47
C LEU A 203 -2.79 -6.46 -4.92
N LYS A 204 -1.79 -6.04 -4.14
CA LYS A 204 -0.36 -6.31 -4.42
C LYS A 204 -0.06 -7.79 -4.46
N LEU A 205 -0.58 -8.56 -3.50
CA LEU A 205 -0.42 -10.00 -3.44
C LEU A 205 -1.05 -10.69 -4.65
N ARG A 206 -2.25 -10.26 -5.06
CA ARG A 206 -2.90 -10.77 -6.28
C ARG A 206 -2.10 -10.44 -7.54
N TYR A 207 -1.61 -9.21 -7.67
CA TYR A 207 -0.74 -8.80 -8.78
C TYR A 207 0.52 -9.67 -8.87
N PHE A 208 1.16 -9.90 -7.71
CA PHE A 208 2.33 -10.77 -7.58
C PHE A 208 2.04 -12.20 -8.05
N LEU A 209 0.92 -12.79 -7.61
CA LEU A 209 0.52 -14.15 -7.99
C LEU A 209 0.24 -14.29 -9.50
N VAL A 210 -0.24 -13.24 -10.17
CA VAL A 210 -0.53 -13.25 -11.61
C VAL A 210 0.73 -13.03 -12.45
N LYS A 211 1.53 -12.02 -12.13
CA LYS A 211 2.72 -11.67 -12.92
C LYS A 211 3.96 -12.50 -12.62
N LYS A 212 3.95 -13.29 -11.53
CA LYS A 212 5.11 -14.05 -11.03
C LYS A 212 6.37 -13.17 -10.88
N ASP A 213 6.20 -11.89 -10.56
CA ASP A 213 7.32 -10.96 -10.40
C ASP A 213 8.03 -11.21 -9.08
N GLN A 214 9.23 -11.80 -9.12
CA GLN A 214 9.93 -12.32 -7.94
C GLN A 214 10.71 -11.25 -7.14
N LYS A 215 10.72 -9.98 -7.57
CA LYS A 215 11.61 -8.96 -6.96
C LYS A 215 11.23 -8.58 -5.53
N PHE A 216 9.96 -8.69 -5.13
CA PHE A 216 9.51 -8.32 -3.78
C PHE A 216 8.44 -9.27 -3.25
N LEU A 217 8.74 -10.02 -2.18
CA LEU A 217 7.71 -10.78 -1.46
C LEU A 217 6.73 -9.82 -0.78
N PRO A 218 5.42 -9.94 -1.04
CA PRO A 218 4.40 -9.21 -0.31
C PRO A 218 4.47 -9.50 1.19
N LYS A 219 4.03 -8.52 2.00
CA LYS A 219 3.76 -8.73 3.42
C LYS A 219 2.48 -9.59 3.57
N GLY A 220 2.19 -10.06 4.79
CA GLY A 220 1.00 -10.86 5.05
C GLY A 220 1.07 -12.28 4.47
N ILE A 221 2.28 -12.84 4.31
CA ILE A 221 2.49 -14.21 3.86
C ILE A 221 3.22 -14.99 4.94
N GLY A 222 2.68 -16.15 5.31
CA GLY A 222 3.36 -17.13 6.14
C GLY A 222 3.65 -18.40 5.36
N THR A 223 4.79 -19.04 5.64
CA THR A 223 5.16 -20.31 5.01
C THR A 223 5.55 -21.34 6.05
N LEU A 224 5.04 -22.55 5.86
CA LEU A 224 5.25 -23.69 6.73
C LEU A 224 5.74 -24.86 5.89
N VAL A 225 6.75 -25.58 6.39
CA VAL A 225 7.25 -26.83 5.82
C VAL A 225 7.53 -27.76 6.98
N THR A 226 6.71 -28.78 7.17
CA THR A 226 6.71 -29.65 8.37
C THR A 226 6.23 -31.07 8.04
N ASP A 227 6.24 -31.98 9.02
CA ASP A 227 5.74 -33.36 8.85
C ASP A 227 4.20 -33.43 8.88
N SER A 228 3.56 -32.58 9.68
CA SER A 228 2.11 -32.54 9.83
C SER A 228 1.62 -31.15 10.21
N ILE A 229 0.48 -30.76 9.66
CA ILE A 229 -0.20 -29.50 9.96
C ILE A 229 -1.63 -29.82 10.38
N LYS A 230 -2.01 -29.43 11.59
CA LYS A 230 -3.39 -29.52 12.06
C LYS A 230 -3.97 -28.12 12.21
N LEU A 231 -5.07 -27.88 11.52
CA LEU A 231 -5.78 -26.61 11.49
C LEU A 231 -7.13 -26.80 12.16
N ASN A 232 -7.38 -26.03 13.21
CA ASN A 232 -8.67 -25.98 13.88
C ASN A 232 -9.25 -24.57 13.73
N ALA A 233 -10.40 -24.46 13.07
CA ALA A 233 -11.12 -23.22 12.87
C ALA A 233 -12.33 -23.12 13.81
N GLU A 234 -12.65 -21.90 14.25
CA GLU A 234 -13.84 -21.65 15.09
C GLU A 234 -15.15 -21.83 14.28
N LYS A 235 -15.09 -21.53 12.98
CA LYS A 235 -16.22 -21.65 12.03
C LYS A 235 -15.89 -22.68 10.96
N GLU A 236 -16.95 -23.22 10.34
CA GLU A 236 -16.78 -24.11 9.19
C GLU A 236 -16.11 -23.35 8.03
N LEU A 237 -15.00 -23.90 7.54
CA LEU A 237 -14.25 -23.37 6.42
C LEU A 237 -14.50 -24.22 5.19
N THR A 238 -14.52 -23.57 4.02
CA THR A 238 -14.51 -24.26 2.74
C THR A 238 -13.15 -24.91 2.53
N LEU A 239 -13.15 -26.22 2.29
CA LEU A 239 -11.99 -27.05 1.97
C LEU A 239 -12.16 -27.61 0.56
N ILE A 240 -11.15 -27.40 -0.29
CA ILE A 240 -11.11 -27.92 -1.65
C ILE A 240 -9.82 -28.71 -1.82
N CYS A 241 -9.93 -30.03 -1.92
CA CYS A 241 -8.81 -30.93 -2.19
C CYS A 241 -8.75 -31.23 -3.69
N ASP A 242 -7.58 -31.11 -4.31
CA ASP A 242 -7.33 -31.51 -5.71
C ASP A 242 -8.27 -30.91 -6.76
N ASN A 243 -8.74 -29.68 -6.53
CA ASN A 243 -9.72 -28.97 -7.36
C ASN A 243 -11.10 -29.66 -7.45
N GLU A 244 -11.40 -30.58 -6.56
CA GLU A 244 -12.71 -31.20 -6.48
C GLU A 244 -13.77 -30.27 -5.88
N ALA A 245 -15.00 -30.78 -5.73
CA ALA A 245 -16.12 -30.03 -5.16
C ALA A 245 -15.78 -29.56 -3.72
N PRO A 246 -16.16 -28.31 -3.35
CA PRO A 246 -15.90 -27.77 -2.03
C PRO A 246 -16.68 -28.54 -0.96
N ILE A 247 -15.99 -28.86 0.14
CA ILE A 247 -16.55 -29.48 1.35
C ILE A 247 -16.38 -28.49 2.50
N THR A 248 -17.22 -28.54 3.53
CA THR A 248 -17.03 -27.75 4.76
C THR A 248 -16.33 -28.59 5.84
N SER A 249 -15.35 -28.00 6.52
CA SER A 249 -14.74 -28.62 7.70
C SER A 249 -14.25 -27.58 8.70
N LYS A 250 -14.32 -27.91 9.99
CA LYS A 250 -13.68 -27.14 11.06
C LYS A 250 -12.24 -27.58 11.33
N ASN A 251 -11.97 -28.88 11.16
CA ASN A 251 -10.68 -29.49 11.45
C ASN A 251 -10.08 -30.02 10.15
N VAL A 252 -8.87 -29.58 9.83
CA VAL A 252 -8.12 -30.02 8.66
C VAL A 252 -6.76 -30.51 9.11
N ILE A 253 -6.48 -31.79 8.87
CA ILE A 253 -5.23 -32.44 9.25
C ILE A 253 -4.51 -32.82 7.97
N LEU A 254 -3.37 -32.18 7.72
CA LEU A 254 -2.44 -32.61 6.69
C LEU A 254 -1.31 -33.41 7.33
N LYS A 255 -1.08 -34.62 6.84
CA LYS A 255 0.01 -35.47 7.33
C LYS A 255 0.66 -36.22 6.19
N ILE A 256 1.96 -36.41 6.31
CA ILE A 256 2.71 -37.29 5.42
C ILE A 256 2.76 -38.71 6.00
N VAL A 257 2.54 -39.71 5.16
CA VAL A 257 2.54 -41.13 5.54
C VAL A 257 3.51 -41.88 4.63
N PRO A 258 4.51 -42.60 5.18
CA PRO A 258 5.38 -43.45 4.37
C PRO A 258 4.60 -44.62 3.78
N THR A 259 5.00 -45.06 2.59
CA THR A 259 4.43 -46.27 1.97
C THR A 259 5.50 -47.31 1.70
N ASN A 260 5.09 -48.57 1.67
CA ASN A 260 5.95 -49.70 1.28
C ASN A 260 5.91 -49.94 -0.24
N LEU A 261 5.17 -49.11 -0.98
CA LEU A 261 4.99 -49.22 -2.42
C LEU A 261 6.24 -48.76 -3.17
N GLN A 262 6.62 -49.54 -4.18
CA GLN A 262 7.69 -49.21 -5.11
C GLN A 262 7.07 -48.68 -6.40
N ILE A 263 6.98 -47.35 -6.53
CA ILE A 263 6.30 -46.71 -7.67
C ILE A 263 7.34 -46.25 -8.68
N VAL A 264 7.14 -46.63 -9.94
CA VAL A 264 7.97 -46.15 -11.05
C VAL A 264 7.63 -44.70 -11.35
N SER A 265 8.61 -43.81 -11.21
CA SER A 265 8.37 -42.35 -11.31
C SER A 265 9.61 -41.58 -11.75
N GLY A 266 9.36 -40.44 -12.42
CA GLY A 266 10.38 -39.48 -12.84
C GLY A 266 10.77 -38.48 -11.74
N THR A 267 10.30 -38.67 -10.51
CA THR A 267 10.56 -37.74 -9.39
C THR A 267 12.04 -37.77 -8.96
N LYS A 268 12.55 -36.66 -8.44
CA LYS A 268 13.91 -36.64 -7.86
C LYS A 268 13.98 -37.50 -6.60
N PRO A 269 15.11 -38.19 -6.32
CA PRO A 269 15.28 -38.98 -5.11
C PRO A 269 15.18 -38.09 -3.86
N CYS A 270 14.60 -38.65 -2.81
CA CYS A 270 14.35 -37.92 -1.56
C CYS A 270 15.62 -37.86 -0.70
N PRO A 271 15.98 -36.71 -0.12
CA PRO A 271 17.12 -36.57 0.76
C PRO A 271 16.92 -37.41 2.02
N LYS A 272 18.03 -37.76 2.68
CA LYS A 272 18.00 -38.53 3.93
C LYS A 272 17.26 -37.76 5.02
N GLU A 273 17.58 -36.48 5.18
CA GLU A 273 16.97 -35.56 6.14
C GLU A 273 16.50 -34.27 5.45
N GLU A 274 15.42 -33.70 5.96
CA GLU A 274 14.83 -32.47 5.43
C GLU A 274 14.38 -31.58 6.60
N LYS A 275 14.89 -30.34 6.64
CA LYS A 275 14.67 -29.41 7.76
C LYS A 275 13.22 -28.90 7.79
N GLU A 276 12.70 -28.71 9.00
CA GLU A 276 11.45 -27.98 9.22
C GLU A 276 11.71 -26.47 9.06
N THR A 277 10.84 -25.77 8.32
CA THR A 277 10.94 -24.33 8.09
C THR A 277 9.61 -23.67 8.42
N ILE A 278 9.61 -22.75 9.38
CA ILE A 278 8.43 -22.02 9.82
C ILE A 278 8.72 -20.53 9.74
N ARG A 279 8.00 -19.81 8.87
CA ARG A 279 8.11 -18.36 8.68
C ARG A 279 6.73 -17.74 8.84
N VAL A 280 6.45 -17.26 10.04
CA VAL A 280 5.13 -16.71 10.42
C VAL A 280 5.21 -15.30 10.98
N ASP A 281 6.39 -14.67 10.92
CA ASP A 281 6.60 -13.34 11.51
C ASP A 281 5.82 -12.22 10.82
N ARG A 282 5.35 -12.48 9.61
CA ARG A 282 4.53 -11.56 8.81
C ARG A 282 3.03 -11.83 8.94
N LEU A 283 2.63 -12.79 9.76
CA LEU A 283 1.23 -13.11 10.03
C LEU A 283 0.73 -12.37 11.28
N PRO A 284 -0.57 -12.04 11.34
CA PRO A 284 -1.18 -11.48 12.54
C PRO A 284 -1.23 -12.55 13.65
N ARG A 285 -0.53 -12.29 14.75
CA ARG A 285 -0.44 -13.21 15.91
C ARG A 285 -1.09 -12.68 17.19
N ASP A 286 -1.20 -11.36 17.33
CA ASP A 286 -1.86 -10.74 18.49
C ASP A 286 -3.37 -10.98 18.47
N GLU A 287 -3.92 -11.34 19.62
CA GLU A 287 -5.32 -11.72 19.75
C GLU A 287 -6.27 -10.56 19.38
N GLU A 288 -5.91 -9.33 19.75
CA GLU A 288 -6.67 -8.14 19.35
C GLU A 288 -6.68 -7.93 17.83
N PHE A 289 -5.52 -8.08 17.17
CA PHE A 289 -5.40 -7.96 15.72
C PHE A 289 -6.19 -9.05 14.99
N ILE A 290 -6.09 -10.28 15.47
CA ILE A 290 -6.85 -11.42 14.94
C ILE A 290 -8.35 -11.14 15.08
N ASN A 291 -8.80 -10.69 16.25
CA ASN A 291 -10.20 -10.33 16.49
C ASN A 291 -10.65 -9.14 15.63
N PHE A 292 -9.77 -8.17 15.38
CA PHE A 292 -10.06 -7.02 14.53
C PHE A 292 -10.35 -7.44 13.09
N TYR A 293 -9.46 -8.23 12.47
CA TYR A 293 -9.57 -8.64 11.07
C TYR A 293 -10.56 -9.78 10.81
N THR A 294 -11.02 -10.46 11.85
CA THR A 294 -12.04 -11.51 11.75
C THR A 294 -13.46 -10.97 11.93
N LYS A 295 -13.64 -9.90 12.73
CA LYS A 295 -14.94 -9.26 12.95
C LYS A 295 -15.28 -8.18 11.92
N ARG A 296 -14.28 -7.63 11.22
CA ARG A 296 -14.44 -6.53 10.26
C ARG A 296 -13.90 -6.92 8.88
N THR A 297 -14.31 -6.16 7.88
CA THR A 297 -13.76 -6.26 6.53
C THR A 297 -12.41 -5.57 6.48
N LEU A 298 -11.54 -6.01 5.56
CA LEU A 298 -10.19 -5.46 5.46
C LEU A 298 -10.22 -3.93 5.27
N PRO A 299 -9.41 -3.17 6.03
CA PRO A 299 -9.28 -1.73 5.84
C PRO A 299 -8.58 -1.43 4.51
N PHE A 300 -8.78 -0.21 4.01
CA PHE A 300 -8.12 0.23 2.78
C PHE A 300 -6.59 0.29 2.94
N LEU A 301 -6.12 0.84 4.07
CA LEU A 301 -4.71 0.92 4.44
C LEU A 301 -4.42 0.01 5.63
N PRO A 302 -3.18 -0.51 5.74
CA PRO A 302 -2.77 -1.31 6.88
C PRO A 302 -2.84 -0.46 8.16
N ILE A 303 -3.43 -1.03 9.21
CA ILE A 303 -3.53 -0.40 10.52
C ILE A 303 -2.29 -0.79 11.30
N ALA A 304 -1.71 0.17 12.02
CA ALA A 304 -0.47 -0.06 12.77
C ALA A 304 -0.69 -1.02 13.96
N PRO A 305 0.29 -1.89 14.28
CA PRO A 305 0.31 -2.67 15.51
C PRO A 305 0.19 -1.79 16.76
N GLU A 306 -0.38 -2.31 17.84
CA GLU A 306 -0.61 -1.55 19.09
C GLU A 306 0.71 -1.05 19.71
N GLU A 307 1.80 -1.80 19.55
CA GLU A 307 3.15 -1.38 19.93
C GLU A 307 3.62 -0.12 19.16
N ALA A 308 3.36 -0.06 17.85
CA ALA A 308 3.68 1.12 17.03
C ALA A 308 2.81 2.33 17.41
N PHE A 309 1.63 2.08 17.98
CA PHE A 309 0.74 3.11 18.50
C PHE A 309 1.32 3.78 19.76
N ALA A 310 1.90 2.99 20.67
CA ALA A 310 2.50 3.50 21.90
C ALA A 310 3.70 4.41 21.61
N ASP A 311 4.62 3.97 20.75
CA ASP A 311 5.81 4.74 20.37
C ASP A 311 5.45 6.04 19.64
N LEU A 312 4.53 5.98 18.68
CA LEU A 312 4.05 7.18 17.99
C LEU A 312 3.41 8.16 18.97
N PHE A 313 2.56 7.66 19.87
CA PHE A 313 1.84 8.51 20.80
C PHE A 313 2.78 9.18 21.81
N LYS A 314 3.83 8.48 22.25
CA LYS A 314 4.90 9.06 23.06
C LYS A 314 5.58 10.22 22.31
N LYS A 315 6.03 9.98 21.07
CA LYS A 315 6.65 11.03 20.23
C LYS A 315 5.74 12.24 20.01
N ILE A 316 4.46 12.01 19.74
CA ILE A 316 3.47 13.08 19.55
C ILE A 316 3.26 13.89 20.85
N LYS A 317 3.22 13.23 22.01
CA LYS A 317 3.11 13.93 23.30
C LYS A 317 4.33 14.78 23.62
N ASP A 318 5.52 14.31 23.27
CA ASP A 318 6.76 15.06 23.48
C ASP A 318 6.82 16.27 22.53
N ASN A 319 6.44 16.09 21.26
CA ASN A 319 6.33 17.15 20.26
C ASN A 319 5.29 18.25 20.57
N ALA A 320 4.33 17.95 21.45
CA ALA A 320 3.33 18.92 21.90
C ALA A 320 3.86 19.91 22.93
N LYS A 321 5.04 19.68 23.51
CA LYS A 321 5.64 20.52 24.55
C LYS A 321 6.74 21.40 23.96
N ILE A 322 6.90 22.59 24.53
CA ILE A 322 8.05 23.46 24.24
C ILE A 322 9.27 22.90 24.97
N SER A 323 10.32 22.58 24.22
CA SER A 323 11.64 22.24 24.74
C SER A 323 12.67 23.32 24.37
N ILE A 324 13.84 23.28 24.99
CA ILE A 324 14.93 24.23 24.69
C ILE A 324 15.38 24.06 23.24
N GLU A 325 15.54 22.81 22.78
CA GLU A 325 15.93 22.49 21.41
C GLU A 325 14.91 23.02 20.41
N TYR A 326 13.62 22.83 20.70
CA TYR A 326 12.52 23.37 19.91
C TYR A 326 12.60 24.90 19.80
N THR A 327 12.77 25.59 20.92
CA THR A 327 12.84 27.06 20.93
C THR A 327 14.05 27.56 20.17
N VAL A 328 15.24 26.98 20.37
CA VAL A 328 16.47 27.37 19.65
C VAL A 328 16.30 27.21 18.13
N LEU A 329 15.76 26.07 17.68
CA LEU A 329 15.51 25.84 16.25
C LEU A 329 14.49 26.83 15.67
N LEU A 330 13.44 27.16 16.44
CA LEU A 330 12.46 28.16 16.03
C LEU A 330 13.09 29.55 15.90
N LEU A 331 13.91 29.98 16.87
CA LEU A 331 14.61 31.28 16.83
C LEU A 331 15.49 31.38 15.58
N ILE A 332 16.33 30.36 15.34
CA ILE A 332 17.24 30.33 14.19
C ILE A 332 16.46 30.33 12.88
N SER A 333 15.39 29.53 12.78
CA SER A 333 14.52 29.46 11.61
C SER A 333 13.86 30.81 11.30
N VAL A 334 13.31 31.50 12.30
CA VAL A 334 12.66 32.81 12.12
C VAL A 334 13.66 33.88 11.69
N LEU A 335 14.85 33.93 12.30
CA LEU A 335 15.89 34.87 11.91
C LEU A 335 16.35 34.59 10.48
N MET A 336 16.65 33.32 10.15
CA MET A 336 17.11 32.95 8.81
C MET A 336 16.05 33.19 7.74
N ALA A 337 14.76 32.95 8.05
CA ALA A 337 13.65 33.27 7.17
C ALA A 337 13.55 34.79 6.96
N THR A 338 13.64 35.58 8.02
CA THR A 338 13.59 37.05 7.95
C THR A 338 14.75 37.60 7.11
N PHE A 339 15.99 37.16 7.34
CA PHE A 339 17.14 37.49 6.48
C PHE A 339 16.91 37.09 5.02
N GLY A 340 16.45 35.86 4.77
CA GLY A 340 16.17 35.38 3.43
C GLY A 340 15.08 36.18 2.72
N LEU A 341 14.06 36.65 3.44
CA LEU A 341 13.00 37.50 2.91
C LEU A 341 13.54 38.87 2.51
N PHE A 342 14.35 39.53 3.35
CA PHE A 342 14.97 40.83 3.02
C PHE A 342 16.01 40.71 1.90
N GLN A 343 16.75 39.61 1.83
CA GLN A 343 17.70 39.34 0.76
C GLN A 343 17.04 38.84 -0.54
N ASN A 344 15.71 38.64 -0.54
CA ASN A 344 14.98 38.04 -1.65
C ASN A 344 15.55 36.66 -2.07
N SER A 345 16.08 35.88 -1.13
CA SER A 345 16.83 34.64 -1.36
C SER A 345 15.97 33.40 -1.09
N SER A 346 15.43 32.80 -2.16
CA SER A 346 14.63 31.57 -2.08
C SER A 346 15.34 30.40 -1.38
N PRO A 347 16.63 30.09 -1.67
CA PRO A 347 17.33 28.98 -1.00
C PRO A 347 17.44 29.17 0.52
N THR A 348 17.70 30.39 0.98
CA THR A 348 17.78 30.72 2.42
C THR A 348 16.44 30.52 3.11
N ILE A 349 15.37 30.95 2.47
CA ILE A 349 14.00 30.76 2.97
C ILE A 349 13.65 29.28 3.05
N ILE A 350 14.01 28.48 2.04
CA ILE A 350 13.80 27.02 2.04
C ILE A 350 14.59 26.37 3.17
N GLY A 351 15.86 26.73 3.35
CA GLY A 351 16.68 26.25 4.47
C GLY A 351 16.02 26.55 5.82
N ALA A 352 15.39 27.73 5.96
CA ALA A 352 14.71 28.12 7.19
C ALA A 352 13.47 27.26 7.45
N MET A 353 12.73 26.90 6.40
CA MET A 353 11.60 25.98 6.51
C MET A 353 12.02 24.57 6.96
N ILE A 354 13.16 24.06 6.49
CA ILE A 354 13.67 22.72 6.86
C ILE A 354 14.03 22.66 8.36
N LEU A 355 14.59 23.74 8.91
CA LEU A 355 14.96 23.84 10.32
C LEU A 355 13.75 24.04 11.25
N ALA A 356 12.61 24.51 10.71
CA ALA A 356 11.47 24.94 11.50
C ALA A 356 10.78 23.76 12.22
N PRO A 357 10.69 23.75 13.56
CA PRO A 357 10.08 22.64 14.27
C PRO A 357 8.55 22.75 14.37
N LEU A 358 7.94 23.82 13.83
CA LEU A 358 6.52 24.18 14.02
C LEU A 358 5.54 23.11 13.53
N MET A 359 5.94 22.25 12.59
CA MET A 359 5.09 21.18 12.09
C MET A 359 4.76 20.14 13.18
N ALA A 360 5.71 19.83 14.06
CA ALA A 360 5.57 18.80 15.08
C ALA A 360 4.39 19.05 16.05
N PRO A 361 4.23 20.24 16.67
CA PRO A 361 3.07 20.53 17.50
C PRO A 361 1.77 20.66 16.69
N VAL A 362 1.81 21.06 15.42
CA VAL A 362 0.62 21.10 14.55
C VAL A 362 0.07 19.69 14.27
N ILE A 363 0.94 18.73 13.99
CA ILE A 363 0.56 17.32 13.84
C ILE A 363 0.06 16.74 15.16
N SER A 364 0.67 17.14 16.28
CA SER A 364 0.24 16.74 17.62
C SER A 364 -1.15 17.27 17.97
N LEU A 365 -1.46 18.51 17.56
CA LEU A 365 -2.78 19.09 17.67
C LEU A 365 -3.81 18.27 16.86
N ALA A 366 -3.49 17.89 15.63
CA ALA A 366 -4.37 17.06 14.79
C ALA A 366 -4.68 15.70 15.43
N MET A 367 -3.67 15.05 16.02
CA MET A 367 -3.83 13.79 16.76
C MET A 367 -4.66 13.97 18.03
N GLY A 368 -4.41 15.03 18.81
CA GLY A 368 -5.19 15.34 20.01
C GLY A 368 -6.66 15.55 19.70
N ILE A 369 -6.97 16.31 18.64
CA ILE A 369 -8.35 16.58 18.21
C ILE A 369 -9.05 15.29 17.78
N ILE A 370 -8.41 14.44 16.96
CA ILE A 370 -9.08 13.23 16.46
C ILE A 370 -9.27 12.17 17.57
N ARG A 371 -8.43 12.18 18.60
CA ARG A 371 -8.53 11.27 19.76
C ARG A 371 -9.32 11.84 20.94
N PHE A 372 -9.75 13.10 20.89
CA PHE A 372 -10.35 13.81 22.03
C PHE A 372 -9.46 13.79 23.29
N ASP A 373 -8.14 13.89 23.09
CA ASP A 373 -7.20 14.06 24.20
C ASP A 373 -7.05 15.56 24.51
N GLU A 374 -7.86 16.06 25.44
CA GLU A 374 -7.88 17.48 25.83
C GLU A 374 -6.51 18.00 26.29
N THR A 375 -5.73 17.15 26.97
CA THR A 375 -4.40 17.52 27.46
C THR A 375 -3.45 17.71 26.28
N LEU A 376 -3.49 16.81 25.31
CA LEU A 376 -2.69 16.90 24.09
C LEU A 376 -3.12 18.10 23.23
N VAL A 377 -4.42 18.37 23.10
CA VAL A 377 -4.95 19.54 22.38
C VAL A 377 -4.47 20.83 23.03
N LYS A 378 -4.63 20.96 24.36
CA LYS A 378 -4.24 22.16 25.11
C LYS A 378 -2.74 22.42 25.02
N ASN A 379 -1.92 21.39 25.19
CA ASN A 379 -0.46 21.51 25.11
C ASN A 379 -0.02 21.89 23.69
N SER A 380 -0.52 21.19 22.67
CA SER A 380 -0.17 21.46 21.27
C SER A 380 -0.61 22.86 20.84
N PHE A 381 -1.83 23.27 21.19
CA PHE A 381 -2.35 24.60 20.91
C PHE A 381 -1.52 25.68 21.60
N LYS A 382 -1.20 25.50 22.89
CA LYS A 382 -0.33 26.43 23.64
C LYS A 382 1.04 26.56 22.98
N THR A 383 1.64 25.45 22.56
CA THR A 383 2.94 25.43 21.88
C THR A 383 2.88 26.16 20.54
N VAL A 384 1.87 25.88 19.71
CA VAL A 384 1.66 26.60 18.45
C VAL A 384 1.49 28.10 18.72
N PHE A 385 0.61 28.48 19.63
CA PHE A 385 0.31 29.87 19.96
C PHE A 385 1.53 30.66 20.44
N ILE A 386 2.30 30.11 21.39
CA ILE A 386 3.53 30.73 21.89
C ILE A 386 4.57 30.86 20.77
N SER A 387 4.69 29.84 19.92
CA SER A 387 5.60 29.87 18.78
C SER A 387 5.21 30.92 17.74
N THR A 388 3.90 31.07 17.48
CA THR A 388 3.35 32.11 16.62
C THR A 388 3.73 33.49 17.14
N LEU A 389 3.47 33.73 18.44
CA LEU A 389 3.76 35.01 19.08
C LEU A 389 5.25 35.32 19.07
N LEU A 390 6.09 34.35 19.42
CA LEU A 390 7.54 34.51 19.44
C LEU A 390 8.08 34.84 18.04
N ALA A 391 7.63 34.12 17.01
CA ALA A 391 8.06 34.38 15.64
C ALA A 391 7.62 35.77 15.14
N LEU A 392 6.39 36.20 15.44
CA LEU A 392 5.90 37.53 15.10
C LEU A 392 6.74 38.63 15.77
N LEU A 393 6.98 38.50 17.08
CA LEU A 393 7.74 39.49 17.85
C LEU A 393 9.20 39.57 17.40
N LEU A 394 9.81 38.44 17.02
CA LEU A 394 11.18 38.43 16.52
C LEU A 394 11.31 39.05 15.14
N ALA A 395 10.39 38.73 14.22
CA ALA A 395 10.38 39.35 12.89
C ALA A 395 10.10 40.86 12.99
N LEU A 396 9.13 41.26 13.83
CA LEU A 396 8.86 42.67 14.14
C LEU A 396 10.10 43.38 14.73
N GLY A 397 10.71 42.79 15.76
CA GLY A 397 11.91 43.33 16.39
C GLY A 397 13.07 43.45 15.41
N PHE A 398 13.25 42.46 14.54
CA PHE A 398 14.25 42.50 13.48
C PHE A 398 13.99 43.66 12.50
N THR A 399 12.75 43.82 12.01
CA THR A 399 12.38 44.91 11.11
C THR A 399 12.59 46.28 11.74
N ASN A 400 12.32 46.42 13.04
CA ASN A 400 12.54 47.68 13.75
C ASN A 400 14.03 47.99 13.97
N LEU A 401 14.87 46.96 14.13
CA LEU A 401 16.32 47.12 14.23
C LEU A 401 16.97 47.44 12.88
N PHE A 402 16.44 46.88 11.79
CA PHE A 402 16.90 47.09 10.42
C PHE A 402 15.77 47.67 9.58
N PRO A 403 15.55 49.00 9.58
CA PRO A 403 14.42 49.66 8.92
C PRO A 403 14.59 49.66 7.39
N ILE A 404 14.41 48.48 6.80
CA ILE A 404 14.39 48.24 5.36
C ILE A 404 12.91 48.17 4.97
N GLU A 405 12.42 49.18 4.27
CA GLU A 405 10.98 49.28 3.90
C GLU A 405 10.69 48.75 2.49
N HIS A 406 11.67 48.13 1.83
CA HIS A 406 11.50 47.62 0.48
C HIS A 406 10.87 46.22 0.47
N MET A 407 9.67 46.11 -0.11
CA MET A 407 8.98 44.84 -0.32
C MET A 407 9.66 43.98 -1.39
N THR A 408 10.16 42.81 -0.99
CA THR A 408 10.81 41.88 -1.93
C THR A 408 9.79 40.97 -2.61
N GLN A 409 10.17 40.35 -3.74
CA GLN A 409 9.32 39.40 -4.46
C GLN A 409 8.93 38.20 -3.59
N GLN A 410 9.86 37.70 -2.75
CA GLN A 410 9.57 36.62 -1.82
C GLN A 410 8.52 37.01 -0.77
N MET A 411 8.50 38.26 -0.30
CA MET A 411 7.43 38.76 0.57
C MET A 411 6.12 38.91 -0.21
N ALA A 412 6.17 39.44 -1.42
CA ALA A 412 5.01 39.67 -2.28
C ALA A 412 4.19 38.41 -2.59
N ILE A 413 4.86 37.29 -2.86
CA ILE A 413 4.18 36.01 -3.09
C ILE A 413 3.39 35.56 -1.85
N ARG A 414 3.84 35.93 -0.65
CA ARG A 414 3.22 35.54 0.63
C ARG A 414 2.12 36.51 1.08
N THR A 415 2.01 37.67 0.44
CA THR A 415 0.89 38.61 0.61
C THR A 415 -0.22 38.42 -0.42
N ASN A 416 -0.12 37.44 -1.32
CA ASN A 416 -1.14 37.13 -2.32
C ASN A 416 -1.67 35.70 -2.16
N PRO A 417 -2.38 35.41 -1.06
CA PRO A 417 -2.81 34.05 -0.75
C PRO A 417 -3.88 33.55 -1.70
N THR A 418 -3.79 32.27 -2.07
CA THR A 418 -4.68 31.61 -3.04
C THR A 418 -5.24 30.30 -2.50
N LEU A 419 -6.34 29.81 -3.10
CA LEU A 419 -6.85 28.46 -2.83
C LEU A 419 -5.85 27.34 -3.16
N LEU A 420 -4.87 27.60 -4.04
CA LEU A 420 -3.83 26.63 -4.36
C LEU A 420 -2.93 26.36 -3.14
N ASP A 421 -2.65 27.39 -2.34
CA ASP A 421 -1.88 27.27 -1.11
C ASP A 421 -2.57 26.32 -0.11
N LEU A 422 -3.89 26.42 0.01
CA LEU A 422 -4.67 25.49 0.83
C LEU A 422 -4.60 24.04 0.31
N GLY A 423 -4.62 23.85 -1.01
CA GLY A 423 -4.43 22.54 -1.63
C GLY A 423 -3.08 21.92 -1.27
N VAL A 424 -2.00 22.71 -1.33
CA VAL A 424 -0.66 22.29 -0.91
C VAL A 424 -0.62 21.95 0.59
N ALA A 425 -1.25 22.76 1.44
CA ALA A 425 -1.33 22.50 2.88
C ALA A 425 -2.05 21.19 3.22
N ILE A 426 -3.14 20.87 2.51
CA ILE A 426 -3.88 19.60 2.66
C ILE A 426 -2.99 18.41 2.29
N LEU A 427 -2.34 18.46 1.12
CA LEU A 427 -1.45 17.38 0.65
C LEU A 427 -0.29 17.16 1.63
N ALA A 428 0.30 18.24 2.13
CA ALA A 428 1.38 18.13 3.08
C ALA A 428 0.93 17.60 4.45
N GLY A 429 -0.28 17.96 4.92
CA GLY A 429 -0.85 17.38 6.13
C GLY A 429 -1.09 15.87 6.02
N LEU A 430 -1.57 15.38 4.86
CA LEU A 430 -1.68 13.94 4.59
C LEU A 430 -0.31 13.26 4.62
N ALA A 431 0.67 13.82 3.90
CA ALA A 431 2.02 13.27 3.81
C ALA A 431 2.71 13.23 5.18
N ALA A 432 2.59 14.29 5.97
CA ALA A 432 3.16 14.39 7.30
C ALA A 432 2.56 13.36 8.26
N ALA A 433 1.23 13.28 8.35
CA ALA A 433 0.58 12.31 9.22
C ALA A 433 0.91 10.86 8.81
N TYR A 434 1.00 10.57 7.51
CA TYR A 434 1.41 9.26 7.01
C TYR A 434 2.88 8.94 7.34
N GLY A 435 3.78 9.92 7.21
CA GLY A 435 5.19 9.79 7.55
C GLY A 435 5.41 9.57 9.06
N TYR A 436 4.75 10.37 9.90
CA TYR A 436 4.78 10.20 11.35
C TYR A 436 4.25 8.82 11.77
N ALA A 437 3.18 8.35 11.15
CA ALA A 437 2.58 7.06 11.47
C ALA A 437 3.38 5.84 10.95
N ASN A 438 4.32 6.02 10.03
CA ASN A 438 5.13 4.93 9.47
C ASN A 438 6.61 5.14 9.74
N SER A 439 7.15 4.45 10.75
CA SER A 439 8.57 4.54 11.13
C SER A 439 9.57 4.29 10.00
N LYS A 440 9.21 3.48 8.99
CA LYS A 440 10.08 3.19 7.82
C LYS A 440 10.08 4.28 6.74
N VAL A 441 9.10 5.18 6.76
CA VAL A 441 8.89 6.23 5.75
C VAL A 441 9.15 7.61 6.35
N GLY A 442 8.98 7.74 7.67
CA GLY A 442 9.03 8.99 8.42
C GLY A 442 10.30 9.81 8.24
N GLU A 443 11.49 9.19 8.13
CA GLU A 443 12.75 9.96 8.05
C GLU A 443 12.93 10.70 6.71
N SER A 444 12.47 10.12 5.59
CA SER A 444 12.63 10.72 4.26
C SER A 444 11.43 11.60 3.85
N LEU A 445 10.21 11.18 4.20
CA LEU A 445 8.98 11.85 3.76
C LEU A 445 8.58 13.00 4.69
N ALA A 446 8.93 12.93 5.98
CA ALA A 446 8.77 14.08 6.87
C ALA A 446 9.66 15.24 6.39
N GLY A 447 10.89 15.00 5.92
CA GLY A 447 11.76 16.05 5.39
C GLY A 447 11.11 16.91 4.27
N VAL A 448 10.37 16.28 3.36
CA VAL A 448 9.64 16.97 2.28
C VAL A 448 8.37 17.65 2.78
N ALA A 449 7.64 17.01 3.70
CA ALA A 449 6.44 17.59 4.31
C ALA A 449 6.75 18.75 5.29
N ILE A 450 7.95 18.78 5.89
CA ILE A 450 8.45 19.83 6.78
C ILE A 450 8.63 21.16 6.04
N ALA A 451 8.85 21.13 4.72
CA ALA A 451 9.02 22.32 3.88
C ALA A 451 7.73 23.14 3.67
N VAL A 452 6.62 22.84 4.35
CA VAL A 452 5.41 23.66 4.24
C VAL A 452 5.68 25.06 4.79
N ALA A 453 5.25 26.05 4.01
CA ALA A 453 5.43 27.47 4.24
C ALA A 453 4.64 27.99 5.46
N LEU A 454 4.95 27.52 6.67
CA LEU A 454 4.40 28.06 7.92
C LEU A 454 5.23 29.25 8.42
N VAL A 455 6.55 29.08 8.53
CA VAL A 455 7.43 30.12 9.09
C VAL A 455 7.51 31.35 8.19
N PRO A 456 7.70 31.24 6.86
CA PRO A 456 7.90 32.45 6.06
C PRO A 456 6.69 33.38 5.97
N PRO A 457 5.43 32.93 5.76
CA PRO A 457 4.28 33.82 5.85
C PRO A 457 4.12 34.46 7.23
N LEU A 458 4.46 33.72 8.30
CA LEU A 458 4.45 34.25 9.65
C LEU A 458 5.52 35.34 9.87
N CYS A 459 6.71 35.18 9.29
CA CYS A 459 7.75 36.22 9.30
C CYS A 459 7.32 37.44 8.48
N VAL A 460 6.72 37.25 7.30
CA VAL A 460 6.15 38.37 6.51
C VAL A 460 5.05 39.09 7.27
N ALA A 461 4.22 38.38 8.03
CA ALA A 461 3.23 39.00 8.90
C ALA A 461 3.90 39.87 9.98
N GLY A 462 4.94 39.36 10.65
CA GLY A 462 5.71 40.13 11.64
C GLY A 462 6.43 41.34 11.04
N ILE A 463 6.98 41.21 9.82
CA ILE A 463 7.55 42.32 9.05
C ILE A 463 6.48 43.37 8.75
N GLY A 464 5.27 42.94 8.32
CA GLY A 464 4.13 43.83 8.09
C GLY A 464 3.73 44.62 9.32
N LEU A 465 3.78 44.01 10.52
CA LEU A 465 3.59 44.73 11.78
C LEU A 465 4.70 45.76 12.02
N GLY A 466 5.96 45.43 11.72
CA GLY A 466 7.10 46.35 11.87
C GLY A 466 7.04 47.53 10.90
N TRP A 467 6.48 47.33 9.70
CA TRP A 467 6.20 48.39 8.72
C TRP A 467 4.90 49.15 8.97
N GLU A 468 4.17 48.83 10.05
CA GLU A 468 2.83 49.37 10.32
C GLU A 468 1.83 49.14 9.16
N ASN A 469 2.10 48.15 8.31
CA ASN A 469 1.29 47.81 7.15
C ASN A 469 0.33 46.65 7.48
N ILE A 470 -0.87 47.02 7.91
CA ILE A 470 -1.92 46.09 8.32
C ILE A 470 -2.34 45.16 7.17
N ASP A 471 -2.31 45.63 5.92
CA ASP A 471 -2.66 44.82 4.75
C ASP A 471 -1.65 43.68 4.53
N VAL A 472 -0.34 43.98 4.63
CA VAL A 472 0.73 42.98 4.55
C VAL A 472 0.59 41.96 5.70
N PHE A 473 0.37 42.44 6.92
CA PHE A 473 0.14 41.58 8.07
C PHE A 473 -1.05 40.64 7.84
N TYR A 474 -2.22 41.19 7.52
CA TYR A 474 -3.46 40.43 7.39
C TYR A 474 -3.36 39.37 6.29
N LYS A 475 -2.87 39.72 5.10
CA LYS A 475 -2.79 38.77 3.98
C LYS A 475 -1.79 37.64 4.26
N ALA A 476 -0.62 37.95 4.82
CA ALA A 476 0.38 36.94 5.16
C ALA A 476 -0.04 36.06 6.35
N PHE A 477 -0.71 36.65 7.35
CA PHE A 477 -1.26 35.91 8.48
C PHE A 477 -2.43 35.01 8.08
N LEU A 478 -3.28 35.45 7.15
CA LEU A 478 -4.35 34.63 6.58
C LEU A 478 -3.78 33.39 5.87
N LEU A 479 -2.70 33.54 5.10
CA LEU A 479 -1.99 32.42 4.47
C LEU A 479 -1.47 31.43 5.51
N TYR A 480 -0.81 31.94 6.56
CA TYR A 480 -0.32 31.12 7.67
C TYR A 480 -1.44 30.32 8.35
N LEU A 481 -2.57 30.98 8.65
CA LEU A 481 -3.69 30.34 9.32
C LEU A 481 -4.36 29.28 8.42
N ALA A 482 -4.53 29.58 7.13
CA ALA A 482 -5.03 28.62 6.15
C ALA A 482 -4.16 27.37 6.08
N ASN A 483 -2.84 27.54 6.09
CA ASN A 483 -1.90 26.43 6.08
C ASN A 483 -2.04 25.56 7.34
N ILE A 484 -2.10 26.15 8.54
CA ILE A 484 -2.28 25.39 9.78
C ILE A 484 -3.59 24.61 9.77
N ILE A 485 -4.71 25.26 9.44
CA ILE A 485 -6.03 24.59 9.47
C ILE A 485 -6.11 23.48 8.41
N GLY A 486 -5.59 23.72 7.21
CA GLY A 486 -5.50 22.71 6.15
C GLY A 486 -4.69 21.49 6.58
N ILE A 487 -3.52 21.69 7.19
CA ILE A 487 -2.67 20.62 7.72
C ILE A 487 -3.40 19.84 8.83
N VAL A 488 -3.98 20.53 9.82
CA VAL A 488 -4.67 19.89 10.95
C VAL A 488 -5.87 19.06 10.47
N PHE A 489 -6.65 19.58 9.53
CA PHE A 489 -7.77 18.87 8.92
C PHE A 489 -7.30 17.59 8.23
N ALA A 490 -6.34 17.72 7.32
CA ALA A 490 -5.85 16.63 6.50
C ALA A 490 -5.10 15.56 7.31
N ALA A 491 -4.22 15.96 8.23
CA ALA A 491 -3.54 15.06 9.15
C ALA A 491 -4.55 14.27 10.00
N GLY A 492 -5.60 14.93 10.48
CA GLY A 492 -6.66 14.26 11.23
C GLY A 492 -7.45 13.23 10.41
N ILE A 493 -7.70 13.48 9.12
CA ILE A 493 -8.27 12.48 8.20
C ILE A 493 -7.33 11.29 8.06
N MET A 494 -6.03 11.55 7.84
CA MET A 494 -5.04 10.49 7.68
C MET A 494 -4.92 9.61 8.92
N PHE A 495 -4.87 10.20 10.12
CA PHE A 495 -4.86 9.45 11.37
C PHE A 495 -6.13 8.63 11.57
N TYR A 496 -7.31 9.16 11.19
CA TYR A 496 -8.55 8.39 11.19
C TYR A 496 -8.49 7.18 10.24
N LEU A 497 -7.99 7.38 9.01
CA LEU A 497 -7.84 6.30 8.01
C LEU A 497 -6.86 5.21 8.44
N LEU A 498 -5.82 5.59 9.18
CA LEU A 498 -4.82 4.66 9.72
C LEU A 498 -5.28 3.96 11.01
N GLY A 499 -6.48 4.28 11.53
CA GLY A 499 -7.04 3.65 12.71
C GLY A 499 -6.57 4.24 14.04
N TYR A 500 -5.91 5.41 14.04
CA TYR A 500 -5.44 6.07 15.26
C TYR A 500 -6.55 6.73 16.10
N ALA A 501 -7.80 6.72 15.61
CA ALA A 501 -8.94 7.37 16.24
C ALA A 501 -10.14 6.44 16.42
N SER A 502 -10.84 6.60 17.56
CA SER A 502 -12.08 5.88 17.85
C SER A 502 -13.25 6.42 17.01
N LYS A 503 -13.99 5.51 16.36
CA LYS A 503 -15.15 5.85 15.49
C LYS A 503 -16.23 6.68 16.18
N ARG A 504 -16.40 6.51 17.50
CA ARG A 504 -17.47 7.18 18.28
C ARG A 504 -17.25 8.70 18.37
N TYR A 505 -15.99 9.13 18.39
CA TYR A 505 -15.63 10.52 18.61
C TYR A 505 -15.13 11.20 17.32
N ALA A 506 -14.52 10.43 16.40
CA ALA A 506 -13.92 10.96 15.17
C ALA A 506 -14.88 11.79 14.28
N SER A 507 -16.18 11.45 14.22
CA SER A 507 -17.16 12.17 13.39
C SER A 507 -17.39 13.61 13.87
N ALA A 508 -17.51 13.83 15.18
CA ALA A 508 -17.69 15.15 15.76
C ALA A 508 -16.44 16.03 15.61
N ALA A 509 -15.25 15.47 15.85
CA ALA A 509 -13.98 16.17 15.61
C ALA A 509 -13.81 16.55 14.13
N LEU A 510 -14.23 15.68 13.20
CA LEU A 510 -14.14 15.96 11.77
C LEU A 510 -15.09 17.10 11.35
N ALA A 511 -16.29 17.15 11.93
CA ALA A 511 -17.25 18.23 11.67
C ALA A 511 -16.72 19.61 12.10
N ILE A 512 -16.14 19.71 13.31
CA ILE A 512 -15.56 20.97 13.82
C ILE A 512 -14.43 21.45 12.89
N LYS A 513 -13.54 20.54 12.48
CA LYS A 513 -12.45 20.90 11.56
C LYS A 513 -12.95 21.29 10.18
N LEU A 514 -14.00 20.64 9.67
CA LEU A 514 -14.63 21.02 8.41
C LEU A 514 -15.23 22.43 8.50
N MET A 515 -15.86 22.77 9.63
CA MET A 515 -16.39 24.12 9.87
C MET A 515 -15.27 25.18 9.89
N LEU A 516 -14.17 24.90 10.59
CA LEU A 516 -12.99 25.79 10.58
C LEU A 516 -12.37 25.94 9.19
N LEU A 517 -12.27 24.86 8.43
CA LEU A 517 -11.78 24.87 7.06
C LEU A 517 -12.67 25.74 6.16
N ILE A 518 -13.99 25.59 6.25
CA ILE A 518 -14.97 26.41 5.51
C ILE A 518 -14.86 27.88 5.91
N SER A 519 -14.64 28.17 7.20
CA SER A 519 -14.47 29.54 7.70
C SER A 519 -13.27 30.25 7.08
N ILE A 520 -12.17 29.55 6.79
CA ILE A 520 -10.99 30.11 6.11
C ILE A 520 -11.10 30.05 4.59
N PHE A 521 -11.83 29.07 4.06
CA PHE A 521 -12.05 28.95 2.62
C PHE A 521 -12.65 30.22 2.03
N PHE A 522 -13.61 30.84 2.73
CA PHE A 522 -14.27 32.06 2.25
C PHE A 522 -13.31 33.26 2.07
N PRO A 523 -12.55 33.73 3.08
CA PRO A 523 -11.61 34.84 2.90
C PRO A 523 -10.50 34.51 1.89
N LEU A 524 -10.06 33.24 1.81
CA LEU A 524 -9.07 32.81 0.84
C LEU A 524 -9.62 32.79 -0.60
N TYR A 525 -10.89 32.41 -0.77
CA TYR A 525 -11.59 32.49 -2.04
C TYR A 525 -11.70 33.95 -2.51
N VAL A 526 -12.07 34.86 -1.61
CA VAL A 526 -12.11 36.30 -1.91
C VAL A 526 -10.72 36.81 -2.31
N ALA A 527 -9.67 36.46 -1.56
CA ALA A 527 -8.29 36.85 -1.89
C ALA A 527 -7.86 36.32 -3.26
N THR A 528 -8.19 35.06 -3.57
CA THR A 528 -7.91 34.43 -4.88
C THR A 528 -8.60 35.20 -6.01
N GLN A 529 -9.85 35.62 -5.81
CA GLN A 529 -10.57 36.41 -6.82
C GLN A 529 -9.91 37.77 -7.07
N THR A 530 -9.32 38.39 -6.05
CA THR A 530 -8.55 39.64 -6.21
C THR A 530 -7.30 39.41 -7.06
N VAL A 531 -6.51 38.37 -6.75
CA VAL A 531 -5.31 38.02 -7.53
C VAL A 531 -5.68 37.69 -8.99
N LEU A 532 -6.75 36.93 -9.22
CA LEU A 532 -7.21 36.61 -10.58
C LEU A 532 -7.69 37.84 -11.36
N LYS A 533 -8.25 38.86 -10.68
CA LYS A 533 -8.63 40.13 -11.31
C LYS A 533 -7.38 40.93 -11.70
N GLU A 534 -6.37 40.99 -10.84
CA GLU A 534 -5.10 41.65 -11.13
C GLU A 534 -4.41 41.00 -12.34
N GLU A 535 -4.30 39.67 -12.38
CA GLU A 535 -3.74 38.92 -13.52
C GLU A 535 -4.49 39.21 -14.83
N ARG A 536 -5.83 39.31 -14.79
CA ARG A 536 -6.60 39.69 -15.98
C ARG A 536 -6.26 41.09 -16.47
N ILE A 537 -6.03 42.05 -15.58
CA ILE A 537 -5.64 43.43 -15.92
C ILE A 537 -4.21 43.42 -16.51
N TYR A 538 -3.28 42.68 -15.89
CA TYR A 538 -1.93 42.48 -16.40
C TYR A 538 -1.93 41.91 -17.82
N GLU A 539 -2.68 40.84 -18.07
CA GLU A 539 -2.83 40.26 -19.42
C GLU A 539 -3.44 41.27 -20.40
N GLN A 540 -4.49 42.00 -20.02
CA GLN A 540 -5.08 43.04 -20.88
C GLN A 540 -4.08 44.14 -21.27
N ILE A 541 -3.19 44.53 -20.36
CA ILE A 541 -2.12 45.50 -20.62
C ILE A 541 -1.03 44.89 -21.52
N LYS A 542 -0.66 43.63 -21.29
CA LYS A 542 0.33 42.91 -22.11
C LYS A 542 -0.13 42.67 -23.55
N TYR A 543 -1.44 42.48 -23.78
CA TYR A 543 -2.02 42.39 -25.13
C TYR A 543 -2.08 43.73 -25.87
N LEU A 544 -1.95 44.87 -25.19
CA LEU A 544 -1.82 46.18 -25.82
C LEU A 544 -0.41 46.36 -26.37
N LYS A 545 -0.15 45.79 -27.55
CA LYS A 545 1.13 45.95 -28.26
C LYS A 545 1.20 47.30 -28.97
N PHE A 546 2.27 48.05 -28.70
CA PHE A 546 2.64 49.26 -29.40
C PHE A 546 3.97 49.04 -30.13
N LYS A 547 4.20 49.72 -31.26
CA LYS A 547 5.51 49.70 -31.93
C LYS A 547 6.51 50.46 -31.05
N ASP A 548 7.67 49.87 -30.79
CA ASP A 548 8.81 50.46 -30.05
C ASP A 548 8.52 50.93 -28.61
N VAL A 549 7.44 50.39 -28.01
CA VAL A 549 6.98 50.75 -26.67
C VAL A 549 6.52 49.50 -25.94
N THR A 550 6.99 49.34 -24.70
CA THR A 550 6.53 48.30 -23.78
C THR A 550 5.73 48.96 -22.65
N LEU A 551 4.60 48.34 -22.30
CA LEU A 551 3.79 48.76 -21.16
C LEU A 551 4.14 47.90 -19.96
N GLN A 552 4.48 48.55 -18.86
CA GLN A 552 4.66 47.92 -17.56
C GLN A 552 3.60 48.47 -16.61
N LEU A 553 2.80 47.58 -16.02
CA LEU A 553 1.94 47.94 -14.92
C LEU A 553 2.79 47.94 -13.65
N ASP A 554 2.92 49.10 -13.03
CA ASP A 554 3.76 49.31 -11.85
C ASP A 554 3.01 48.98 -10.55
N ASN A 555 1.73 49.36 -10.47
CA ASN A 555 0.90 49.16 -9.29
C ASN A 555 -0.60 49.29 -9.61
N ILE A 556 -1.45 48.67 -8.78
CA ILE A 556 -2.91 48.83 -8.79
C ILE A 556 -3.36 49.23 -7.39
N GLN A 557 -4.00 50.39 -7.26
CA GLN A 557 -4.62 50.83 -6.01
C GLN A 557 -6.14 50.76 -6.10
N TYR A 558 -6.76 49.92 -5.28
CA TYR A 558 -8.20 49.76 -5.23
C TYR A 558 -8.84 50.79 -4.29
N HIS A 559 -9.94 51.43 -4.72
CA HIS A 559 -10.74 52.34 -3.90
C HIS A 559 -12.24 51.99 -4.01
N LYS A 560 -13.07 52.53 -3.11
CA LYS A 560 -14.53 52.35 -3.20
C LYS A 560 -15.00 52.92 -4.56
N GLY A 561 -15.48 52.06 -5.44
CA GLY A 561 -16.03 52.42 -6.76
C GLY A 561 -15.08 52.32 -7.95
N GLY A 562 -13.83 51.83 -7.82
CA GLY A 562 -12.93 51.64 -8.95
C GLY A 562 -11.50 51.23 -8.58
N ALA A 563 -10.62 51.19 -9.59
CA ALA A 563 -9.20 50.95 -9.40
C ALA A 563 -8.39 52.09 -10.05
N THR A 564 -7.28 52.46 -9.43
CA THR A 564 -6.27 53.34 -10.02
C THR A 564 -5.11 52.49 -10.54
N LEU A 565 -4.87 52.50 -11.85
CA LEU A 565 -3.78 51.77 -12.50
C LEU A 565 -2.58 52.70 -12.71
N PHE A 566 -1.41 52.31 -12.21
CA PHE A 566 -0.15 53.00 -12.44
C PHE A 566 0.61 52.27 -13.56
N ILE A 567 0.73 52.90 -14.73
CA ILE A 567 1.32 52.28 -15.92
C ILE A 567 2.56 53.08 -16.34
N SER A 568 3.71 52.44 -16.37
CA SER A 568 4.92 52.94 -17.01
C SER A 568 4.94 52.56 -18.49
N VAL A 569 5.07 53.57 -19.34
CA VAL A 569 5.27 53.43 -20.79
C VAL A 569 6.77 53.55 -21.04
N LEU A 570 7.40 52.42 -21.36
CA LEU A 570 8.85 52.32 -21.59
C LEU A 570 9.12 52.35 -23.10
N SER A 571 9.98 53.25 -23.55
CA SER A 571 10.39 53.33 -24.95
C SER A 571 11.89 53.52 -25.09
N ASN A 572 12.46 52.92 -26.13
CA ASN A 572 13.89 53.02 -26.47
C ASN A 572 14.22 54.31 -27.22
N LYS A 573 13.20 55.13 -27.54
CA LYS A 573 13.33 56.41 -28.24
C LYS A 573 12.44 57.46 -27.58
N GLU A 574 12.79 58.72 -27.72
CA GLU A 574 11.96 59.81 -27.22
C GLU A 574 10.63 59.87 -28.00
N LEU A 575 9.51 59.73 -27.28
CA LEU A 575 8.18 59.68 -27.87
C LEU A 575 7.65 61.10 -28.15
N ASN A 576 7.27 61.34 -29.41
CA ASN A 576 6.68 62.60 -29.84
C ASN A 576 5.26 62.79 -29.29
N ILE A 577 4.77 64.04 -29.19
CA ILE A 577 3.50 64.38 -28.50
C ILE A 577 2.30 63.58 -29.04
N LYS A 578 2.16 63.47 -30.38
CA LYS A 578 1.11 62.69 -31.04
C LYS A 578 1.14 61.19 -30.70
N ALA A 579 2.35 60.63 -30.51
CA ALA A 579 2.50 59.22 -30.14
C ALA A 579 2.07 58.98 -28.69
N LYS A 580 2.43 59.88 -27.78
CA LYS A 580 1.99 59.85 -26.37
C LYS A 580 0.45 59.93 -26.26
N GLU A 581 -0.19 60.82 -27.01
CA GLU A 581 -1.66 60.94 -27.05
C GLU A 581 -2.35 59.69 -27.60
N THR A 582 -1.77 59.07 -28.65
CA THR A 582 -2.31 57.83 -29.24
C THR A 582 -2.27 56.66 -28.26
N ILE A 583 -1.16 56.53 -27.51
CA ILE A 583 -1.00 55.51 -26.47
C ILE A 583 -2.01 55.76 -25.34
N LEU A 584 -2.11 56.99 -24.86
CA LEU A 584 -3.03 57.38 -23.79
C LEU A 584 -4.49 57.10 -24.17
N HIS A 585 -4.89 57.42 -25.40
CA HIS A 585 -6.23 57.14 -25.90
C HIS A 585 -6.53 55.64 -25.94
N ARG A 586 -5.60 54.81 -26.42
CA ARG A 586 -5.82 53.36 -26.48
C ARG A 586 -5.93 52.73 -25.10
N ILE A 587 -5.11 53.17 -24.14
CA ILE A 587 -5.19 52.70 -22.76
C ILE A 587 -6.52 53.13 -22.12
N LYS A 588 -6.93 54.40 -22.26
CA LYS A 588 -8.23 54.92 -21.78
C LYS A 588 -9.44 54.20 -22.40
N LYS A 589 -9.35 53.82 -23.68
CA LYS A 589 -10.43 53.06 -24.35
C LYS A 589 -10.56 51.64 -23.81
N LYS A 590 -9.45 51.03 -23.38
CA LYS A 590 -9.44 49.67 -22.83
C LYS A 590 -9.91 49.64 -21.37
N PHE A 591 -9.60 50.71 -20.62
CA PHE A 591 -9.92 50.87 -19.21
C PHE A 591 -10.77 52.14 -18.99
N PRO A 592 -12.06 52.15 -19.42
CA PRO A 592 -12.90 53.34 -19.38
C PRO A 592 -13.46 53.65 -17.98
N HIS A 593 -13.39 52.70 -17.04
CA HIS A 593 -13.96 52.82 -15.70
C HIS A 593 -12.90 52.90 -14.61
N GLU A 594 -11.62 52.70 -14.96
CA GLU A 594 -10.48 52.80 -14.06
C GLU A 594 -9.83 54.19 -14.14
N LYS A 595 -9.31 54.67 -13.01
CA LYS A 595 -8.48 55.87 -12.98
C LYS A 595 -7.08 55.49 -13.46
N LEU A 596 -6.53 56.22 -14.42
CA LEU A 596 -5.24 55.89 -15.03
C LEU A 596 -4.19 56.94 -14.65
N ILE A 597 -3.08 56.49 -14.08
CA ILE A 597 -1.86 57.29 -13.85
C ILE A 597 -0.78 56.71 -14.75
N ILE A 598 -0.41 57.45 -15.79
CA ILE A 598 0.51 56.98 -16.83
C ILE A 598 1.80 57.80 -16.76
N SER A 599 2.93 57.13 -16.58
CA SER A 599 4.26 57.74 -16.64
C SER A 599 4.99 57.32 -17.91
N PHE A 600 5.63 58.26 -18.60
CA PHE A 600 6.45 57.96 -19.78
C PHE A 600 7.91 57.96 -19.36
N LYS A 601 8.60 56.84 -19.56
CA LYS A 601 10.01 56.66 -19.23
C LYS A 601 10.78 56.26 -20.47
N GLN A 602 11.89 56.94 -20.72
CA GLN A 602 12.84 56.53 -21.74
C GLN A 602 13.81 55.54 -21.10
N VAL A 603 13.93 54.36 -21.69
CA VAL A 603 14.92 53.36 -21.30
C VAL A 603 16.06 53.49 -22.29
N LEU A 604 17.21 53.97 -21.82
CA LEU A 604 18.44 54.11 -22.62
C LEU A 604 19.07 52.75 -22.91
#